data_AF-A0A838TI66-F1
#
_entry.id   AF-A0A838TI66-F1
#
_cell.length_a   1.000
_cell.length_b   1.000
_cell.length_c   1.000
_cell.angle_alpha   90.00
_cell.angle_beta   90.00
_cell.angle_gamma   90.00
#
_symmetry.space_group_name_H-M   'P 1'
#
loop_
_entity.id
_entity.type
_entity.pdbx_description
1 polymer ?
#
loop_
_entity_poly.entity_id
_entity_poly.type
_entity_poly.pdbx_seq_one_letter_code
_entity_poly.pdbx_strand_id
1 'polypeptide(L)'
;MRSRTMNKPEQFAIAYWLLPAALFQEFFRETIQRLAAKYDAPVFQPHLTLAVGADSPDEVEERLAQLPRGLIELRARFKPRPSTPFRPFTVGCQSRPPLMLPCGKSSPPVA
;
A
#
# COMPACT_ATOMS: atom_id res chain seq x y z
N MET A 1 4.52 -25.35 -42.31
CA MET A 1 4.39 -24.07 -41.59
C MET A 1 4.69 -24.33 -40.12
N ARG A 2 5.76 -23.76 -39.55
CA ARG A 2 6.02 -23.84 -38.11
C ARG A 2 5.16 -22.79 -37.44
N SER A 3 4.17 -23.22 -36.66
CA SER A 3 3.36 -22.33 -35.82
C SER A 3 4.30 -21.60 -34.86
N ARG A 4 4.38 -20.27 -35.02
CA ARG A 4 5.06 -19.37 -34.08
C ARG A 4 4.34 -19.53 -32.75
N THR A 5 4.94 -20.24 -31.80
CA THR A 5 4.51 -20.19 -30.39
C THR A 5 4.59 -18.74 -29.96
N MET A 6 3.43 -18.10 -29.78
CA MET A 6 3.39 -16.80 -29.11
C MET A 6 3.83 -17.07 -27.68
N ASN A 7 5.03 -16.62 -27.34
CA ASN A 7 5.53 -16.68 -25.97
C ASN A 7 4.53 -15.95 -25.08
N LYS A 8 3.97 -16.66 -24.09
CA LYS A 8 3.16 -16.03 -23.04
C LYS A 8 4.04 -14.95 -22.40
N PRO A 9 3.55 -13.70 -22.26
CA PRO A 9 4.35 -12.66 -21.63
C PRO A 9 4.76 -13.13 -20.24
N GLU A 10 6.04 -12.95 -19.90
CA GLU A 10 6.55 -13.29 -18.57
C GLU A 10 5.78 -12.45 -17.55
N GLN A 11 5.00 -13.12 -16.70
CA GLN A 11 4.27 -12.49 -15.61
C GLN A 11 5.16 -12.49 -14.38
N PHE A 12 5.36 -11.31 -13.79
CA PHE A 12 6.15 -11.14 -12.57
C PHE A 12 5.23 -10.90 -11.38
N ALA A 13 5.66 -11.33 -10.20
CA ALA A 13 5.03 -10.89 -8.96
C ALA A 13 5.47 -9.45 -8.68
N ILE A 14 4.56 -8.49 -8.88
CA ILE A 14 4.81 -7.07 -8.68
C ILE A 14 4.18 -6.62 -7.38
N ALA A 15 4.96 -5.93 -6.54
CA ALA A 15 4.48 -5.31 -5.32
C ALA A 15 4.42 -3.79 -5.48
N TYR A 16 3.26 -3.21 -5.21
CA TYR A 16 3.04 -1.76 -5.25
C TYR A 16 3.28 -1.16 -3.87
N TRP A 17 4.23 -0.23 -3.79
CA TRP A 17 4.67 0.38 -2.53
C TRP A 17 4.39 1.87 -2.48
N LEU A 18 3.94 2.34 -1.32
CA LEU A 18 4.04 3.75 -0.94
C LEU A 18 5.29 3.98 -0.12
N LEU A 19 6.05 4.99 -0.50
CA LEU A 19 7.19 5.47 0.27
C LEU A 19 6.72 6.60 1.20
N PRO A 20 7.24 6.66 2.44
CA PRO A 20 6.93 7.77 3.32
C PRO A 20 7.50 9.08 2.75
N ALA A 21 6.83 10.19 3.08
CA ALA A 21 7.32 11.52 2.77
C ALA A 21 8.71 11.75 3.37
N ALA A 22 9.53 12.59 2.72
CA ALA A 22 10.93 12.83 3.09
C ALA A 22 11.12 13.13 4.59
N LEU A 23 10.22 13.94 5.17
CA LEU A 23 10.24 14.30 6.60
C LEU A 23 10.20 13.10 7.56
N PHE A 24 9.65 11.96 7.14
CA PHE A 24 9.50 10.76 7.98
C PHE A 24 10.43 9.61 7.58
N GLN A 25 11.15 9.73 6.46
CA GLN A 25 12.01 8.66 5.96
C GLN A 25 13.11 8.27 6.96
N GLU A 26 13.72 9.26 7.61
CA GLU A 26 14.80 9.03 8.57
C GLU A 26 14.32 8.28 9.80
N PHE A 27 13.20 8.73 10.38
CA PHE A 27 12.56 8.07 11.52
C PHE A 27 12.30 6.58 11.27
N PHE A 28 11.72 6.26 10.11
CA PHE A 28 11.44 4.86 9.78
C PHE A 28 12.71 4.06 9.49
N ARG A 29 13.68 4.65 8.79
CA ARG A 29 14.98 4.02 8.49
C ARG A 29 15.71 3.64 9.78
N GLU A 30 15.84 4.56 10.73
CA GLU A 30 16.48 4.30 12.03
C GLU A 30 15.73 3.23 12.82
N THR A 31 14.39 3.29 12.82
CA THR A 31 13.56 2.29 13.50
C THR A 31 13.77 0.89 12.91
N ILE A 32 13.79 0.77 11.58
CA ILE A 32 14.03 -0.50 10.88
C ILE A 32 15.43 -1.02 11.21
N GLN A 33 16.47 -0.18 11.13
CA GLN A 33 17.85 -0.57 11.43
C GLN A 33 17.99 -1.08 12.87
N ARG A 34 17.39 -0.40 13.84
CA ARG A 34 17.42 -0.81 15.25
C ARG A 34 16.71 -2.16 15.46
N LEU A 35 15.56 -2.36 14.81
CA LEU A 35 14.82 -3.63 14.92
C LEU A 35 15.54 -4.77 14.20
N ALA A 36 16.11 -4.51 13.03
CA ALA A 36 16.92 -5.46 12.26
C ALA A 36 18.10 -5.99 13.08
N ALA A 37 18.87 -5.10 13.71
CA ALA A 37 19.98 -5.48 14.57
C ALA A 37 19.53 -6.28 15.81
N LYS A 38 18.39 -5.91 16.41
CA LYS A 38 17.88 -6.59 17.61
C LYS A 38 17.41 -8.01 17.35
N TYR A 39 16.83 -8.26 16.17
CA TYR A 39 16.16 -9.52 15.86
C TYR A 39 16.84 -10.32 14.74
N ASP A 40 18.06 -9.96 14.36
CA ASP A 40 18.81 -10.57 13.25
C ASP A 40 17.96 -10.66 11.96
N ALA A 41 17.35 -9.52 11.59
CA ALA A 41 16.43 -9.42 10.46
C ALA A 41 17.04 -8.53 9.35
N PRO A 42 16.63 -8.71 8.08
CA PRO A 42 17.15 -7.90 6.98
C PRO A 42 16.72 -6.43 7.10
N VAL A 43 17.59 -5.52 6.66
CA VAL A 43 17.28 -4.10 6.50
C VAL A 43 16.62 -3.88 5.14
N PHE A 44 15.55 -3.10 5.11
CA PHE A 44 14.82 -2.76 3.87
C PHE A 44 14.42 -1.28 3.86
N GLN A 45 14.10 -0.74 2.69
CA GLN A 45 13.61 0.64 2.57
C GLN A 45 12.25 0.80 3.24
N PRO A 46 11.98 1.88 3.97
CA PRO A 46 10.68 2.07 4.59
C PRO A 46 9.58 2.21 3.52
N HIS A 47 8.60 1.32 3.55
CA HIS A 47 7.49 1.30 2.60
C HIS A 47 6.21 0.76 3.24
N LEU A 48 5.07 1.05 2.60
CA LEU A 48 3.79 0.41 2.84
C LEU A 48 3.36 -0.34 1.57
N THR A 49 3.20 -1.66 1.68
CA THR A 49 2.66 -2.47 0.57
C THR A 49 1.17 -2.21 0.42
N LEU A 50 0.76 -1.72 -0.76
CA LEU A 50 -0.64 -1.50 -1.11
C LEU A 50 -1.28 -2.74 -1.70
N ALA A 51 -0.57 -3.40 -2.62
CA ALA A 51 -1.04 -4.57 -3.35
C ALA A 51 0.15 -5.41 -3.84
N VAL A 52 -0.11 -6.68 -4.10
CA VAL A 52 0.79 -7.60 -4.80
C VAL A 52 -0.03 -8.29 -5.89
N GLY A 53 0.47 -8.27 -7.12
CA GLY A 53 -0.22 -8.80 -8.31
C GLY A 53 0.73 -9.57 -9.22
N ALA A 54 0.15 -10.37 -10.12
CA ALA A 54 0.89 -10.95 -11.24
C ALA A 54 0.64 -10.05 -12.45
N ASP A 55 1.53 -9.08 -12.66
CA ASP A 55 1.43 -8.10 -13.74
C ASP A 55 2.64 -8.26 -14.68
N SER A 56 2.42 -7.97 -15.96
CA SER A 56 3.51 -7.74 -16.93
C SER A 56 4.04 -6.32 -16.79
N PRO A 57 5.29 -6.03 -17.24
CA PRO A 57 5.85 -4.68 -17.18
C PRO A 57 4.96 -3.59 -17.80
N ASP A 58 4.36 -3.88 -18.97
CA ASP A 58 3.48 -2.95 -19.67
C ASP A 58 2.20 -2.62 -18.87
N GLU A 59 1.61 -3.64 -18.22
CA GLU A 59 0.42 -3.46 -17.36
C GLU A 59 0.73 -2.62 -16.10
N VAL A 60 1.96 -2.74 -15.58
CA VAL A 60 2.41 -1.92 -14.44
C VAL A 60 2.47 -0.45 -14.83
N GLU A 61 3.10 -0.13 -15.97
CA GLU A 61 3.21 1.26 -16.44
C GLU A 61 1.82 1.88 -16.71
N GLU A 62 0.92 1.13 -17.34
CA GLU A 62 -0.43 1.59 -17.62
C GLU A 62 -1.21 1.89 -16.33
N ARG A 63 -1.17 0.96 -15.35
CA ARG A 63 -1.81 1.17 -14.04
C ARG A 63 -1.24 2.39 -13.33
N LEU A 64 0.07 2.55 -13.30
CA LEU A 64 0.72 3.69 -12.65
C LEU A 64 0.34 5.02 -13.32
N ALA A 65 0.20 5.04 -14.65
CA ALA A 65 -0.21 6.23 -15.38
C ALA A 65 -1.66 6.66 -15.10
N GLN A 66 -2.53 5.71 -14.76
CA GLN A 66 -3.94 5.95 -14.40
C GLN A 66 -4.14 6.39 -12.94
N LEU A 67 -3.10 6.27 -12.10
CA LEU A 67 -3.24 6.66 -10.70
C LEU A 67 -3.45 8.17 -10.56
N PRO A 68 -4.39 8.60 -9.70
CA PRO A 68 -4.59 10.02 -9.45
C PRO A 68 -3.31 10.63 -8.89
N ARG A 69 -2.83 11.71 -9.52
CA ARG A 69 -1.72 12.50 -9.01
C ARG A 69 -2.25 13.39 -7.89
N GLY A 70 -2.25 12.85 -6.68
CA GLY A 70 -2.73 13.55 -5.49
C GLY A 70 -2.03 13.03 -4.24
N LEU A 71 -2.00 13.87 -3.20
CA LEU A 71 -1.47 13.48 -1.90
C LEU A 71 -2.42 12.44 -1.28
N ILE A 72 -1.95 11.22 -1.08
CA ILE A 72 -2.68 10.21 -0.30
C ILE A 72 -2.29 10.40 1.17
N GLU A 73 -3.20 10.96 1.97
CA GLU A 73 -3.01 11.01 3.41
C GLU A 73 -3.40 9.68 4.05
N LEU A 74 -2.39 8.87 4.40
CA LEU A 74 -2.58 7.64 5.16
C LEU A 74 -2.23 7.88 6.62
N ARG A 75 -3.23 7.71 7.50
CA ARG A 75 -3.05 7.85 8.93
C ARG A 75 -2.96 6.48 9.59
N ALA A 76 -1.74 6.04 9.88
CA ALA A 76 -1.52 4.87 10.71
C ALA A 76 -1.92 5.18 12.17
N ARG A 77 -2.69 4.27 12.80
CA ARG A 77 -2.94 4.32 14.25
C ARG A 77 -2.25 3.14 14.89
N PHE A 78 -1.26 3.41 15.71
CA PHE A 78 -0.64 2.38 16.52
C PHE A 78 -1.61 1.94 17.61
N LYS A 79 -2.08 0.70 17.53
CA LYS A 79 -2.74 0.03 18.65
C LYS A 79 -1.70 -0.89 19.29
N PRO A 80 -1.24 -0.62 20.53
CA PRO A 80 -0.35 -1.54 21.22
C PRO A 80 -1.04 -2.89 21.33
N ARG A 81 -0.45 -3.91 20.71
CA ARG A 81 -0.92 -5.29 20.80
C ARG A 81 0.00 -6.01 21.78
N PRO A 82 -0.52 -6.77 22.77
CA PRO A 82 0.32 -7.58 23.63
C PRO A 82 1.14 -8.53 22.76
N SER A 83 2.45 -8.60 23.04
CA SER A 83 3.39 -9.44 22.29
C SER A 83 2.97 -10.89 22.40
N THR A 84 2.51 -11.46 21.28
CA THR A 84 2.44 -12.91 21.11
C THR A 84 3.76 -13.33 20.45
N PRO A 85 4.43 -14.39 20.93
CA PRO A 85 5.64 -14.87 20.30
C PRO A 85 5.30 -15.35 18.87
N PHE A 86 6.18 -15.05 17.90
CA PHE A 86 6.15 -15.50 16.50
C PHE A 86 5.29 -14.75 15.46
N ARG A 87 5.10 -13.43 15.55
CA ARG A 87 4.61 -12.65 14.40
C ARG A 87 5.49 -11.44 14.07
N PRO A 88 5.73 -11.15 12.76
CA PRO A 88 6.44 -9.94 12.35
C PRO A 88 5.67 -8.70 12.83
N PHE A 89 6.41 -7.67 13.26
CA PHE A 89 5.83 -6.38 13.62
C PHE A 89 5.28 -5.70 12.35
N THR A 90 3.97 -5.83 12.11
CA THR A 90 3.27 -5.09 11.06
C THR A 90 2.55 -3.89 11.69
N VAL A 91 2.84 -2.67 11.22
CA VAL A 91 2.01 -1.50 11.53
C VAL A 91 0.81 -1.51 10.57
N GLY A 92 -0.39 -1.74 11.11
CA GLY A 92 -1.61 -1.75 10.31
C GLY A 92 -2.10 -0.33 9.98
N CYS A 93 -2.38 -0.06 8.71
CA CYS A 93 -3.12 1.12 8.24
C CYS A 93 -4.60 0.75 8.03
N GLN A 94 -5.53 1.57 8.51
CA GLN A 94 -6.96 1.46 8.17
C GLN A 94 -7.38 2.75 7.46
N SER A 95 -7.91 2.64 6.25
CA SER A 95 -8.62 3.72 5.58
C SER A 95 -9.98 3.96 6.23
N ARG A 96 -10.44 5.22 6.28
CA ARG A 96 -11.85 5.51 6.59
C ARG A 96 -12.69 5.22 5.34
N PRO A 97 -13.93 4.73 5.46
CA PRO A 97 -14.90 4.86 4.38
C PRO A 97 -15.13 6.37 4.08
N PRO A 98 -15.40 6.76 2.83
CA PRO A 98 -15.75 8.14 2.51
C PRO A 98 -16.94 8.58 3.36
N LEU A 99 -16.90 9.81 3.88
CA LEU A 99 -18.02 10.41 4.59
C LEU A 99 -19.25 10.35 3.66
N MET A 100 -20.25 9.55 4.02
CA MET A 100 -21.57 9.71 3.42
C MET A 100 -22.05 11.13 3.73
N LEU A 101 -22.20 11.93 2.67
CA LEU A 101 -22.98 13.17 2.74
C LEU A 101 -24.40 12.79 3.18
N PRO A 102 -25.03 13.54 4.10
CA PRO A 102 -26.41 13.27 4.48
C PRO A 102 -27.31 13.42 3.26
N CYS A 103 -28.05 12.36 2.95
CA CYS A 103 -29.12 12.35 1.97
C CYS A 103 -30.08 13.52 2.27
N GLY A 104 -30.26 14.41 1.29
CA GLY A 104 -31.10 15.59 1.41
C GLY A 104 -32.49 15.23 1.91
N LYS A 105 -32.94 15.96 2.95
CA LYS A 105 -34.33 15.90 3.40
C LYS A 105 -35.21 16.41 2.27
N SER A 106 -36.10 15.55 1.79
CA SER A 106 -37.21 15.91 0.91
C SER A 106 -38.04 17.02 1.55
N SER A 107 -38.20 18.15 0.87
CA SER A 107 -39.25 19.11 1.18
C SER A 107 -40.62 18.50 0.84
N PRO A 108 -41.69 18.74 1.62
CA PRO A 108 -43.04 18.33 1.27
C PRO A 108 -43.62 19.24 0.16
N PRO A 109 -44.61 18.77 -0.61
CA PRO A 109 -45.28 19.59 -1.61
C PRO A 109 -46.15 20.66 -0.92
N VAL A 110 -46.04 21.90 -1.38
CA VAL A 110 -47.04 22.94 -1.11
C VAL A 110 -48.23 22.66 -2.01
N ALA A 111 -49.41 22.53 -1.40
CA ALA A 111 -50.71 22.44 -2.05
C ALA A 111 -51.18 23.82 -2.52
#